data_AF-A0A561UKR1-F1
#
_entry.id   AF-A0A561UKR1-F1
#
_cell.length_a   1.000
_cell.length_b   1.000
_cell.length_c   1.000
_cell.angle_alpha   90.00
_cell.angle_beta   90.00
_cell.angle_gamma   90.00
#
_symmetry.space_group_name_H-M   'P 1'
#
loop_
_entity.id
_entity.type
_entity.pdbx_description
1 polymer ?
#
loop_
_entity_poly.entity_id
_entity_poly.type
_entity_poly.pdbx_seq_one_letter_code
_entity_poly.pdbx_strand_id
1 'polypeptide(L)'
;MDAETAVAVSLYKNGATVADIAEVTGLTQHELAAAVTGTGAPFAVRTPTNDPSGMLITWGQQHGTKGMQRLAETARNALAGLQEAHRNEAVVEAARARVRAAREQLATAEQALRTAQGTAPKKSAAAAPAVPRPDRAEGALIREWARARGHQVGSAGAIAQDLIVAYRAEHPRADAA
;
A
#
# COMPACT_ATOMS: atom_id res chain seq x y z
N MET A 1 -33.02 6.32 -30.06
CA MET A 1 -31.57 6.14 -30.24
C MET A 1 -31.43 4.83 -30.97
N ASP A 2 -30.98 4.88 -32.21
CA ASP A 2 -31.05 3.74 -33.14
C ASP A 2 -29.90 2.77 -32.91
N ALA A 3 -30.06 1.52 -33.35
CA ALA A 3 -29.10 0.45 -33.07
C ALA A 3 -27.71 0.75 -33.63
N GLU A 4 -27.62 1.32 -34.84
CA GLU A 4 -26.36 1.71 -35.47
C GLU A 4 -25.64 2.79 -34.66
N THR A 5 -26.38 3.78 -34.17
CA THR A 5 -25.87 4.87 -33.32
C THR A 5 -25.30 4.36 -32.00
N ALA A 6 -25.95 3.37 -31.38
CA ALA A 6 -25.46 2.74 -30.15
C ALA A 6 -24.16 1.95 -30.38
N VAL A 7 -24.08 1.19 -31.49
CA VAL A 7 -22.86 0.46 -31.89
C VAL A 7 -21.73 1.44 -32.18
N ALA A 8 -22.01 2.53 -32.89
CA ALA A 8 -21.02 3.53 -33.26
C ALA A 8 -20.42 4.25 -32.04
N VAL A 9 -21.24 4.63 -31.06
CA VAL A 9 -20.79 5.22 -29.80
C VAL A 9 -19.95 4.22 -28.99
N SER A 10 -20.33 2.94 -29.00
CA SER A 10 -19.57 1.86 -28.34
C SER A 10 -18.18 1.69 -28.97
N LEU A 11 -18.11 1.60 -30.31
CA LEU A 11 -16.86 1.51 -31.05
C LEU A 11 -15.96 2.73 -30.82
N TYR A 12 -16.54 3.93 -30.79
CA TYR A 12 -15.82 5.17 -30.49
C TYR A 12 -15.22 5.17 -29.08
N LYS A 13 -15.97 4.71 -28.07
CA LYS A 13 -15.48 4.57 -26.68
C LYS A 13 -14.36 3.53 -26.57
N ASN A 14 -14.42 2.48 -27.39
CA ASN A 14 -13.37 1.46 -27.50
C ASN A 14 -12.16 1.92 -28.33
N GLY A 15 -12.20 3.15 -28.87
CA GLY A 15 -11.08 3.80 -29.51
C GLY A 15 -10.93 3.56 -31.01
N ALA A 16 -11.95 3.00 -31.66
CA ALA A 16 -12.00 2.90 -33.12
C ALA A 16 -11.95 4.29 -33.76
N THR A 17 -11.37 4.39 -34.97
CA THR A 17 -11.33 5.67 -35.68
C THR A 17 -12.69 6.00 -36.27
N VAL A 18 -12.93 7.29 -36.57
CA VAL A 18 -14.16 7.74 -37.21
C VAL A 18 -14.38 7.05 -38.57
N ALA A 19 -13.29 6.76 -39.29
CA ALA A 19 -13.32 6.05 -40.57
C ALA A 19 -13.78 4.59 -40.40
N ASP A 20 -13.21 3.85 -39.43
CA ASP A 20 -13.60 2.46 -39.16
C ASP A 20 -15.07 2.37 -38.72
N ILE A 21 -15.53 3.33 -37.92
CA ILE A 21 -16.91 3.39 -37.46
C ILE A 21 -17.85 3.69 -38.63
N ALA A 22 -17.48 4.66 -39.48
CA ALA A 22 -18.26 5.00 -40.67
C ALA A 22 -18.37 3.83 -41.65
N GLU A 23 -17.30 3.02 -41.81
CA GLU A 23 -17.31 1.81 -42.64
C GLU A 23 -18.27 0.75 -42.09
N VAL A 24 -18.28 0.52 -40.77
CA VAL A 24 -19.08 -0.53 -40.14
C VAL A 24 -20.55 -0.14 -39.99
N THR A 25 -20.84 1.12 -39.63
CA THR A 25 -22.20 1.57 -39.30
C THR A 25 -22.85 2.39 -40.39
N GLY A 26 -22.12 2.75 -41.46
CA GLY A 26 -22.61 3.63 -42.53
C GLY A 26 -22.86 5.07 -42.09
N LEU A 27 -22.55 5.43 -40.84
CA LEU A 27 -22.79 6.76 -40.30
C LEU A 27 -21.74 7.74 -40.79
N THR A 28 -22.19 8.93 -41.16
CA THR A 28 -21.28 10.04 -41.46
C THR A 28 -20.58 10.54 -40.20
N GLN A 29 -19.45 11.21 -40.37
CA GLN A 29 -18.75 11.88 -39.27
C GLN A 29 -19.66 12.84 -38.49
N HIS A 30 -20.59 13.52 -39.16
CA HIS A 30 -21.51 14.46 -38.52
C HIS A 30 -22.51 13.74 -37.62
N GLU A 31 -23.08 12.63 -38.08
CA GLU A 31 -24.01 11.81 -37.31
C GLU A 31 -23.32 11.14 -36.11
N LEU A 32 -22.09 10.65 -36.31
CA LEU A 32 -21.27 10.11 -35.22
C LEU A 32 -20.93 11.18 -34.18
N ALA A 33 -20.58 12.40 -34.62
CA ALA A 33 -20.29 13.51 -33.72
C ALA A 33 -21.52 13.87 -32.88
N ALA A 34 -22.70 13.96 -33.50
CA ALA A 34 -23.96 14.20 -32.81
C ALA A 34 -24.29 13.08 -31.80
N ALA A 35 -24.05 11.83 -32.18
CA ALA A 35 -24.28 10.66 -31.33
C ALA A 35 -23.37 10.64 -30.09
N VAL A 36 -22.07 10.88 -30.27
CA VAL A 36 -21.10 10.88 -29.18
C VAL A 36 -21.33 12.07 -28.24
N THR A 37 -21.52 13.27 -28.78
CA THR A 37 -21.78 14.47 -27.97
C THR A 37 -23.12 14.40 -27.23
N GLY A 38 -24.14 13.77 -27.83
CA GLY A 38 -25.42 13.47 -27.18
C GLY A 38 -25.31 12.58 -25.94
N THR A 39 -24.21 11.83 -25.78
CA THR A 39 -23.93 11.06 -24.56
C THR A 39 -23.11 11.82 -23.50
N GLY A 40 -22.82 13.10 -23.74
CA GLY A 40 -21.98 13.93 -22.88
C GLY A 40 -20.47 13.66 -23.02
N ALA A 41 -20.08 12.84 -24.01
CA ALA A 41 -18.68 12.56 -24.30
C ALA A 41 -18.12 13.56 -25.34
N PRO A 42 -16.87 14.03 -25.18
CA PRO A 42 -16.24 14.88 -26.20
C PRO A 42 -15.96 14.06 -27.47
N PHE A 43 -16.43 14.58 -28.61
CA PHE A 43 -16.10 14.03 -29.91
C PHE A 43 -14.77 14.61 -30.40
N ALA A 44 -13.86 13.73 -30.80
CA ALA A 44 -12.56 14.05 -31.35
C ALA A 44 -12.31 13.10 -32.53
N VAL A 45 -11.98 13.68 -33.69
CA VAL A 45 -11.59 12.90 -34.86
C VAL A 45 -10.23 12.29 -34.58
N ARG A 46 -10.20 10.98 -34.35
CA ARG A 46 -8.95 10.21 -34.31
C ARG A 46 -8.52 9.96 -35.73
N THR A 47 -7.46 10.64 -36.16
CA THR A 47 -6.83 10.29 -37.43
C THR A 47 -6.21 8.89 -37.29
N PRO A 48 -6.33 8.03 -38.32
CA PRO A 48 -5.51 6.83 -38.35
C PRO A 48 -4.07 7.30 -38.21
N THR A 49 -3.43 6.86 -37.13
CA THR A 49 -2.00 7.07 -36.99
C THR A 49 -1.40 6.26 -38.13
N ASN A 50 -1.00 6.95 -39.21
CA ASN A 50 -0.12 6.34 -40.19
C ASN A 50 1.04 5.79 -39.36
N ASP A 51 1.19 4.47 -39.33
CA ASP A 51 2.34 3.80 -38.77
C ASP A 51 3.34 3.62 -39.91
N PRO A 52 4.14 4.66 -40.25
CA PRO A 52 5.08 4.59 -41.36
C PRO A 52 6.08 3.45 -41.15
N SER A 53 6.39 3.11 -39.89
CA SER A 53 7.29 2.02 -39.53
C SER A 53 6.67 0.67 -39.88
N GLY A 54 5.41 0.45 -39.50
CA GLY A 54 4.65 -0.76 -39.85
C GLY A 54 4.50 -0.95 -41.37
N MET A 55 4.26 0.14 -42.11
CA MET A 55 4.19 0.11 -43.58
C MET A 55 5.53 -0.27 -44.21
N LEU A 56 6.65 0.31 -43.74
CA LEU A 56 7.99 -0.01 -44.23
C LEU A 56 8.40 -1.45 -43.93
N ILE A 57 8.06 -1.96 -42.75
CA ILE A 57 8.31 -3.36 -42.39
C ILE A 57 7.50 -4.30 -43.29
N THR A 58 6.24 -3.98 -43.54
CA THR A 58 5.37 -4.77 -44.44
C THR A 58 5.92 -4.80 -45.87
N TRP A 59 6.33 -3.64 -46.39
CA TRP A 59 7.00 -3.53 -47.69
C TRP A 59 8.30 -4.35 -47.74
N GLY A 60 9.13 -4.27 -46.70
CA GLY A 60 10.40 -4.99 -46.62
C GLY A 60 10.22 -6.52 -46.58
N GLN A 61 9.14 -7.02 -45.98
CA GLN A 61 8.80 -8.45 -45.97
C GLN A 61 8.36 -8.96 -47.35
N GLN A 62 7.67 -8.13 -48.13
CA GLN A 62 7.22 -8.46 -49.49
C GLN A 62 8.32 -8.24 -50.54
N HIS A 63 9.48 -7.70 -50.15
CA HIS A 63 10.57 -7.41 -51.06
C HIS A 63 11.17 -8.69 -51.67
N GLY A 64 11.57 -8.64 -52.94
CA GLY A 64 12.11 -9.81 -53.66
C GLY A 64 13.49 -10.30 -53.20
N THR A 65 14.22 -9.49 -52.42
CA THR A 65 15.58 -9.81 -51.95
C THR A 65 15.58 -10.29 -50.49
N LYS A 66 16.36 -11.34 -50.21
CA LYS A 66 16.46 -11.91 -48.85
C LYS A 66 17.04 -10.96 -47.81
N GLY A 67 17.89 -10.02 -48.22
CA GLY A 67 18.46 -9.01 -47.32
C GLY A 67 17.38 -8.10 -46.72
N MET A 68 16.45 -7.60 -47.55
CA MET A 68 15.37 -6.72 -47.09
C MET A 68 14.35 -7.48 -46.23
N GLN A 69 14.04 -8.73 -46.57
CA GLN A 69 13.19 -9.59 -45.74
C GLN A 69 13.75 -9.76 -44.33
N ARG A 70 15.06 -10.07 -44.22
CA ARG A 70 15.75 -10.22 -42.93
C ARG A 70 15.79 -8.90 -42.13
N LEU A 71 15.99 -7.77 -42.81
CA LEU A 71 15.99 -6.46 -42.17
C LEU A 71 14.61 -6.14 -41.58
N ALA A 72 13.53 -6.41 -42.32
CA ALA A 72 12.16 -6.19 -41.86
C ALA A 72 11.80 -7.11 -40.69
N GLU A 73 12.23 -8.38 -40.71
CA GLU A 73 12.06 -9.30 -39.58
C GLU A 73 12.81 -8.83 -38.33
N THR A 74 14.05 -8.38 -38.49
CA THR A 74 14.86 -7.81 -37.41
C THR A 74 14.19 -6.58 -36.80
N ALA A 75 13.70 -5.66 -37.64
CA ALA A 75 12.99 -4.46 -37.20
C ALA A 75 11.70 -4.81 -36.44
N ARG A 76 10.93 -5.79 -36.91
CA ARG A 76 9.72 -6.28 -36.22
C ARG A 76 10.06 -6.82 -34.82
N ASN A 77 11.10 -7.65 -34.72
CA ASN A 77 11.53 -8.22 -33.45
C ASN A 77 12.03 -7.14 -32.48
N ALA A 78 12.77 -6.14 -32.99
CA ALA A 78 13.23 -5.00 -32.18
C ALA A 78 12.06 -4.16 -31.65
N LEU A 79 11.05 -3.87 -32.48
CA LEU A 79 9.86 -3.15 -32.05
C LEU A 79 9.06 -3.93 -31.01
N ALA A 80 8.90 -5.24 -31.19
CA ALA A 80 8.25 -6.10 -30.20
C ALA A 80 8.99 -6.06 -28.85
N GLY A 81 10.33 -6.12 -28.88
CA GLY A 81 11.16 -5.99 -27.68
C GLY A 81 11.01 -4.64 -26.98
N LEU A 82 10.99 -3.53 -27.73
CA LEU A 82 10.78 -2.19 -27.16
C LEU A 82 9.38 -2.04 -26.54
N GLN A 83 8.35 -2.58 -27.21
CA GLN A 83 6.99 -2.56 -26.68
C GLN A 83 6.88 -3.37 -25.38
N GLU A 84 7.56 -4.51 -25.29
CA GLU A 84 7.62 -5.30 -24.07
C GLU A 84 8.36 -4.58 -22.95
N ALA A 85 9.52 -3.99 -23.25
CA ALA A 85 10.28 -3.18 -22.29
C ALA A 85 9.43 -2.03 -21.71
N HIS A 86 8.73 -1.30 -22.58
CA HIS A 86 7.85 -0.21 -22.17
C HIS A 86 6.70 -0.69 -21.27
N ARG A 87 6.07 -1.84 -21.59
CA ARG A 87 5.04 -2.44 -20.71
C ARG A 87 5.62 -2.83 -19.35
N ASN A 88 6.81 -3.41 -19.33
CA ASN A 88 7.48 -3.80 -18.10
C ASN A 88 7.84 -2.58 -17.23
N GLU A 89 8.34 -1.50 -17.83
CA GLU A 89 8.57 -0.24 -17.14
C GLU A 89 7.29 0.32 -16.52
N ALA A 90 6.17 0.32 -17.24
CA ALA A 90 4.88 0.76 -16.71
C ALA A 90 4.43 -0.10 -15.50
N VAL A 91 4.63 -1.41 -15.56
CA VAL A 91 4.34 -2.32 -14.43
C VAL A 91 5.22 -2.01 -13.22
N VAL A 92 6.51 -1.76 -13.45
CA VAL A 92 7.48 -1.41 -12.40
C VAL A 92 7.12 -0.08 -11.75
N GLU A 93 6.79 0.95 -12.53
CA GLU A 93 6.37 2.25 -12.00
C GLU A 93 5.07 2.16 -11.21
N ALA A 94 4.09 1.39 -11.68
CA ALA A 94 2.86 1.13 -10.94
C ALA A 94 3.12 0.36 -9.62
N ALA A 95 4.07 -0.58 -9.60
CA ALA A 95 4.50 -1.26 -8.38
C ALA A 95 5.20 -0.31 -7.42
N ARG A 96 6.12 0.54 -7.91
CA ARG A 96 6.80 1.58 -7.12
C ARG A 96 5.80 2.56 -6.50
N ALA A 97 4.78 2.98 -7.25
CA ALA A 97 3.71 3.83 -6.76
C ALA A 97 2.94 3.18 -5.60
N ARG A 98 2.58 1.89 -5.72
CA ARG A 98 1.91 1.13 -4.66
C ARG A 98 2.77 1.04 -3.40
N VAL A 99 4.08 0.79 -3.54
CA VAL A 99 5.01 0.75 -2.39
C VAL A 99 5.10 2.11 -1.69
N ARG A 100 5.14 3.22 -2.43
CA ARG A 100 5.12 4.57 -1.83
C ARG A 100 3.84 4.81 -1.03
N ALA A 101 2.69 4.55 -1.62
CA ALA A 101 1.40 4.71 -0.95
C ALA A 101 1.29 3.84 0.32
N ALA A 102 1.74 2.59 0.26
CA ALA A 102 1.74 1.71 1.44
C ALA A 102 2.65 2.23 2.56
N ARG A 103 3.80 2.84 2.25
CA ARG A 103 4.69 3.44 3.24
C ARG A 103 4.07 4.67 3.90
N GLU A 104 3.37 5.51 3.15
CA GLU A 104 2.65 6.67 3.69
C GLU A 104 1.52 6.23 4.63
N GLN A 105 0.79 5.17 4.27
CA GLN A 105 -0.22 4.57 5.13
C GLN A 105 0.38 4.01 6.41
N LEU A 106 1.51 3.30 6.33
CA LEU A 106 2.22 2.78 7.49
C LEU A 106 2.67 3.90 8.42
N ALA A 107 3.31 4.95 7.88
CA ALA A 107 3.75 6.10 8.66
C ALA A 107 2.57 6.79 9.38
N THR A 108 1.43 6.90 8.71
CA THR A 108 0.19 7.44 9.29
C THR A 108 -0.33 6.55 10.42
N ALA A 109 -0.35 5.23 10.21
CA ALA A 109 -0.78 4.27 11.23
C ALA A 109 0.15 4.27 12.46
N GLU A 110 1.46 4.36 12.25
CA GLU A 110 2.44 4.48 13.33
C GLU A 110 2.29 5.79 14.11
N GLN A 111 2.02 6.91 13.44
CA GLN A 111 1.71 8.19 14.07
C GLN A 111 0.44 8.10 14.92
N ALA A 112 -0.61 7.45 14.40
CA ALA A 112 -1.85 7.22 15.12
C ALA A 112 -1.62 6.33 16.35
N LEU A 113 -0.83 5.27 16.23
CA LEU A 113 -0.45 4.40 17.34
C LEU A 113 0.31 5.16 18.42
N ARG A 114 1.32 5.97 18.05
CA ARG A 114 2.07 6.81 18.99
C ARG A 114 1.16 7.79 19.72
N THR A 115 0.23 8.41 18.99
CA THR A 115 -0.77 9.32 19.58
C THR A 115 -1.66 8.57 20.57
N ALA A 116 -2.21 7.41 20.20
CA ALA A 116 -3.08 6.60 21.05
C ALA A 116 -2.35 6.06 22.31
N GLN A 117 -1.06 5.74 22.20
CA GLN A 117 -0.23 5.37 23.34
C GLN A 117 0.11 6.56 24.24
N GLY A 118 0.28 7.76 23.66
CA GLY A 118 0.49 9.00 24.40
C GLY A 118 -0.78 9.56 25.06
N THR A 119 -1.96 9.26 24.51
CA THR A 119 -3.27 9.65 25.06
C THR A 119 -3.95 8.53 25.86
N ALA A 120 -3.36 7.33 25.92
CA ALA A 120 -3.71 6.39 26.96
C ALA A 120 -3.46 7.13 28.29
N PRO A 121 -4.49 7.32 29.15
CA PRO A 121 -4.21 7.75 30.49
C PRO A 121 -3.20 6.72 31.01
N LYS A 122 -1.99 7.18 31.35
CA LYS A 122 -1.27 6.52 32.43
C LYS A 122 -2.34 6.38 33.48
N LYS A 123 -2.83 5.16 33.67
CA LYS A 123 -3.55 4.79 34.86
C LYS A 123 -2.48 5.04 35.92
N SER A 124 -2.40 6.28 36.39
CA SER A 124 -1.93 6.59 37.72
C SER A 124 -2.84 5.71 38.54
N ALA A 125 -2.36 4.49 38.79
CA ALA A 125 -2.80 3.71 39.91
C ALA A 125 -2.82 4.74 41.03
N ALA A 126 -4.02 5.07 41.52
CA ALA A 126 -4.17 5.80 42.75
C ALA A 126 -3.11 5.22 43.69
N ALA A 127 -2.19 6.09 44.13
CA ALA A 127 -1.05 5.65 44.91
C ALA A 127 -1.59 4.77 46.03
N ALA A 128 -1.36 3.47 45.92
CA ALA A 128 -1.58 2.57 47.04
C ALA A 128 -0.77 3.16 48.19
N PRO A 129 -1.31 3.21 49.42
CA PRO A 129 -0.64 3.84 50.55
C PRO A 129 0.79 3.33 50.59
N ALA A 130 1.75 4.25 50.47
CA ALA A 130 3.16 3.90 50.44
C ALA A 130 3.49 3.23 51.78
N VAL A 131 3.63 1.90 51.75
CA VAL A 131 4.01 1.14 52.95
C VAL A 131 5.37 1.68 53.39
N PRO A 132 5.49 2.17 54.63
CA PRO A 132 6.71 2.82 55.08
C PRO A 132 7.89 1.87 54.93
N ARG A 133 8.97 2.37 54.33
CA ARG A 133 10.18 1.60 54.06
C ARG A 133 10.66 0.96 55.37
N PRO A 134 10.94 -0.35 55.39
CA PRO A 134 11.41 -1.01 56.60
C PRO A 134 12.73 -0.40 57.06
N ASP A 135 12.89 -0.31 58.37
CA ASP A 135 14.15 0.06 58.98
C ASP A 135 15.24 -1.00 58.66
N ARG A 136 16.49 -0.74 59.03
CA ARG A 136 17.60 -1.64 58.70
C ARG A 136 17.45 -3.03 59.35
N ALA A 137 16.86 -3.11 60.55
CA ALA A 137 16.68 -4.35 61.30
C ALA A 137 15.50 -5.17 60.73
N GLU A 138 14.37 -4.52 60.50
CA GLU A 138 13.19 -5.09 59.84
C GLU A 138 13.53 -5.57 58.42
N GLY A 139 14.34 -4.82 57.69
CA GLY A 139 14.83 -5.24 56.37
C GLY A 139 15.71 -6.50 56.41
N ALA A 140 16.43 -6.77 57.50
CA ALA A 140 17.17 -8.02 57.63
C ALA A 140 16.22 -9.21 57.85
N LEU A 141 15.23 -9.04 58.74
CA LEU A 141 14.21 -10.05 59.02
C LEU A 141 13.37 -10.40 57.79
N ILE A 142 12.93 -9.39 57.02
CA ILE A 142 12.17 -9.61 55.78
C ILE A 142 13.00 -10.42 54.78
N ARG A 143 14.31 -10.16 54.66
CA ARG A 143 15.18 -10.92 53.73
C ARG A 143 15.35 -12.37 54.17
N GLU A 144 15.53 -12.62 55.46
CA GLU A 144 15.64 -13.97 56.00
C GLU A 144 14.35 -14.76 55.80
N TRP A 145 13.22 -14.16 56.17
CA TRP A 145 11.88 -14.70 55.95
C TRP A 145 11.60 -14.99 54.46
N ALA A 146 11.98 -14.06 53.58
CA ALA A 146 11.79 -14.21 52.14
C ALA A 146 12.64 -15.35 51.56
N ARG A 147 13.90 -15.49 52.00
CA ARG A 147 14.77 -16.60 51.60
C ARG A 147 14.26 -17.94 52.10
N ALA A 148 13.76 -18.01 53.34
CA ALA A 148 13.15 -19.23 53.90
C ALA A 148 11.93 -19.69 53.08
N ARG A 149 11.24 -18.77 52.42
CA ARG A 149 10.11 -19.03 51.50
C ARG A 149 10.51 -19.21 50.04
N GLY A 150 11.81 -19.24 49.73
CA GLY A 150 12.32 -19.43 48.37
C GLY A 150 12.27 -18.19 47.48
N HIS A 151 12.00 -17.00 48.02
CA HIS A 151 12.08 -15.75 47.25
C HIS A 151 13.54 -15.32 47.06
N GLN A 152 13.88 -14.93 45.83
CA GLN A 152 15.21 -14.44 45.49
C GLN A 152 15.38 -12.97 45.89
N VAL A 153 16.03 -12.72 47.03
CA VAL A 153 16.30 -11.36 47.53
C VAL A 153 17.80 -11.16 47.72
N GLY A 154 18.32 -10.06 47.15
CA GLY A 154 19.73 -9.67 47.27
C GLY A 154 20.16 -9.46 48.73
N SER A 155 21.46 -9.63 49.00
CA SER A 155 22.06 -9.43 50.33
C SER A 155 22.05 -7.95 50.78
N ALA A 156 22.04 -7.01 49.82
CA ALA A 156 21.95 -5.58 50.03
C ALA A 156 21.00 -4.93 49.01
N GLY A 157 20.42 -3.78 49.36
CA GLY A 157 19.56 -3.00 48.45
C GLY A 157 18.08 -2.91 48.87
N ALA A 158 17.28 -2.32 47.99
CA ALA A 158 15.83 -2.17 48.20
C ALA A 158 15.13 -3.54 48.15
N ILE A 159 14.20 -3.76 49.07
CA ILE A 159 13.36 -4.97 49.11
C ILE A 159 12.08 -4.67 48.32
N ALA A 160 11.59 -5.64 47.55
CA ALA A 160 10.34 -5.51 46.83
C ALA A 160 9.18 -5.23 47.79
N GLN A 161 8.29 -4.31 47.40
CA GLN A 161 7.16 -3.88 48.23
C GLN A 161 6.25 -5.05 48.64
N ASP A 162 6.02 -5.98 47.73
CA ASP A 162 5.15 -7.14 47.96
C ASP A 162 5.66 -8.03 49.10
N LEU A 163 6.98 -8.17 49.24
CA LEU A 163 7.59 -8.93 50.33
C LEU A 163 7.46 -8.22 51.68
N ILE A 164 7.52 -6.89 51.69
CA ILE A 164 7.31 -6.09 52.91
C ILE A 164 5.86 -6.24 53.38
N VAL A 165 4.91 -6.17 52.46
CA VAL A 165 3.47 -6.36 52.76
C VAL A 165 3.20 -7.77 53.27
N ALA A 166 3.69 -8.80 52.57
CA ALA A 166 3.48 -10.19 52.96
C ALA A 166 4.10 -10.51 54.34
N TYR A 167 5.31 -10.01 54.61
CA TYR A 167 5.95 -10.17 55.91
C TYR A 167 5.15 -9.51 57.03
N ARG A 168 4.70 -8.25 56.84
CA ARG A 168 3.92 -7.51 57.85
C ARG A 168 2.51 -8.04 58.05
N ALA A 169 1.92 -8.69 57.05
CA ALA A 169 0.65 -9.39 57.17
C ALA A 169 0.75 -10.62 58.09
N GLU A 170 1.88 -11.33 58.04
CA GLU A 170 2.14 -12.49 58.91
C GLU A 170 2.70 -12.09 60.28
N HIS A 171 3.38 -10.94 60.36
CA HIS A 171 3.98 -10.38 61.57
C HIS A 171 3.39 -8.99 61.86
N PRO A 172 2.10 -8.91 62.23
CA PRO A 172 1.51 -7.64 62.62
C PRO A 172 2.26 -7.11 63.85
N ARG A 173 2.98 -6.01 63.68
CA ARG A 173 3.63 -5.30 64.78
C ARG A 173 2.53 -4.82 65.74
N ALA A 174 2.67 -5.09 67.03
CA ALA A 174 1.73 -4.64 68.07
C ALA A 174 1.79 -3.12 68.34
N ASP A 175 2.38 -2.33 67.45
CA ASP A 175 2.59 -0.89 67.60
C ASP A 175 1.55 -0.11 66.79
N ALA A 176 0.30 -0.23 67.23
CA ALA A 176 -0.78 0.71 66.93
C ALA A 176 -1.59 0.93 68.22
N ALA A 177 -0.95 1.59 69.18
CA ALA A 177 -1.56 2.30 70.30
C ALA A 177 -0.76 3.58 70.56
#